data_AF-A0A497KPX3-F1
#
_entry.id   AF-A0A497KPX3-F1
#
_cell.length_a   1.000
_cell.length_b   1.000
_cell.length_c   1.000
_cell.angle_alpha   90.00
_cell.angle_beta   90.00
_cell.angle_gamma   90.00
#
_symmetry.space_group_name_H-M   'P 1'
#
loop_
_entity.id
_entity.type
_entity.pdbx_description
1 polymer ?
#
loop_
_entity_poly.entity_id
_entity_poly.type
_entity_poly.pdbx_seq_one_letter_code
_entity_poly.pdbx_strand_id
1 'polypeptide(L)'
;MKKEYVVTEITASPDGSPYVFVSLKDPKEIRGFQRSPLGAQVNVFTSLDELSKSIGKMITQMMGGGFATVIKLSLNEYEELNIKVGDKVILDISKVETVEV
;
A
#
# COMPACT_ATOMS: atom_id res chain seq x y z
N MET A 1 -0.21 -7.62 18.74
CA MET A 1 1.01 -7.48 17.90
C MET A 1 0.95 -6.08 17.34
N LYS A 2 1.85 -5.21 17.80
CA LYS A 2 1.82 -3.77 17.50
C LYS A 2 2.88 -3.43 16.45
N LYS A 3 2.48 -2.80 15.34
CA LYS A 3 3.40 -2.41 14.27
C LYS A 3 3.00 -1.07 13.64
N GLU A 4 4.00 -0.25 13.30
CA GLU A 4 3.83 1.02 12.60
C GLU A 4 3.67 0.79 11.08
N TYR A 5 2.75 1.53 10.49
CA TYR A 5 2.45 1.56 9.07
C TYR A 5 2.25 3.00 8.59
N VAL A 6 2.28 3.19 7.28
CA VAL A 6 1.84 4.43 6.62
C VAL A 6 0.64 4.13 5.74
N VAL A 7 -0.36 5.00 5.79
CA VAL A 7 -1.51 4.96 4.89
C VAL A 7 -1.05 5.39 3.49
N THR A 8 -1.20 4.51 2.52
CA THR A 8 -0.75 4.75 1.14
C THR A 8 -1.90 5.00 0.17
N GLU A 9 -3.08 4.48 0.46
CA GLU A 9 -4.26 4.63 -0.38
C GLU A 9 -5.52 4.44 0.47
N ILE A 10 -6.58 5.17 0.12
CA ILE A 10 -7.93 5.03 0.67
C ILE A 10 -8.89 5.00 -0.53
N THR A 11 -9.64 3.92 -0.69
CA THR A 11 -10.63 3.76 -1.78
C THR A 11 -12.02 3.52 -1.21
N ALA A 12 -13.03 4.12 -1.82
CA ALA A 12 -14.42 3.82 -1.52
C ALA A 12 -14.80 2.43 -2.08
N SER A 13 -15.77 1.78 -1.44
CA SER A 13 -16.25 0.50 -1.94
C SER A 13 -16.82 0.62 -3.35
N PRO A 14 -16.44 -0.25 -4.30
CA PRO A 14 -16.85 -0.15 -5.71
C PRO A 14 -18.34 -0.41 -5.93
N ASP A 15 -18.99 -1.09 -4.97
CA ASP A 15 -20.42 -1.38 -4.96
C ASP A 15 -21.27 -0.28 -4.28
N GLY A 16 -20.64 0.82 -3.84
CA GLY A 16 -21.31 1.91 -3.13
C GLY A 16 -21.73 1.59 -1.70
N SER A 17 -21.34 0.43 -1.17
CA SER A 17 -21.56 0.11 0.24
C SER A 17 -20.77 1.08 1.15
N PRO A 18 -21.23 1.33 2.40
CA PRO A 18 -20.69 2.37 3.27
C PRO A 18 -19.38 1.94 3.95
N TYR A 19 -18.41 1.53 3.14
CA TYR A 19 -17.09 1.10 3.56
C TYR A 19 -16.00 1.75 2.71
N VAL A 20 -14.83 1.84 3.31
CA VAL A 20 -13.59 2.20 2.64
C VAL A 20 -12.55 1.10 2.84
N PHE A 21 -11.64 0.99 1.88
CA PHE A 21 -10.48 0.13 1.95
C PHE A 21 -9.25 1.00 2.15
N VAL A 22 -8.48 0.72 3.21
CA VAL A 22 -7.27 1.48 3.56
C VAL A 22 -6.05 0.60 3.36
N SER A 23 -5.19 0.98 2.43
CA SER A 23 -3.95 0.25 2.11
C SER A 23 -2.79 0.79 2.96
N LEU A 24 -2.18 -0.11 3.73
CA LEU A 24 -1.09 0.16 4.65
C LEU A 24 0.22 -0.47 4.16
N LYS A 25 1.32 0.28 4.24
CA LYS A 25 2.67 -0.23 3.93
C LYS A 25 3.65 0.04 5.07
N ASP A 26 4.69 -0.80 5.14
CA ASP A 26 5.79 -0.58 6.07
C ASP A 26 6.52 0.72 5.69
N PRO A 27 6.82 1.63 6.64
CA PRO A 27 7.56 2.86 6.35
C PRO A 27 8.88 2.61 5.61
N LYS A 28 9.50 1.43 5.79
CA LYS A 28 10.75 1.04 5.13
C LYS A 28 10.56 0.79 3.63
N GLU A 29 9.40 0.30 3.20
CA GLU A 29 9.11 -0.02 1.80
C GLU A 29 8.81 1.24 0.97
N ILE A 30 8.25 2.27 1.60
CA ILE A 30 7.90 3.54 0.94
C ILE A 30 9.16 4.30 0.51
N ARG A 31 10.22 4.24 1.31
CA ARG A 31 11.51 4.89 1.00
C ARG A 31 12.23 4.29 -0.21
N GLY A 32 11.90 3.05 -0.58
CA GLY A 32 12.41 2.41 -1.80
C GLY A 32 11.74 2.93 -3.09
N PHE A 33 10.56 3.54 -2.99
CA PHE A 33 9.74 3.99 -4.12
C PHE A 33 9.94 5.47 -4.49
N GLN A 34 10.62 6.25 -3.64
CA GLN A 34 10.87 7.67 -3.91
C GLN A 34 12.03 7.93 -4.89
N ARG A 35 12.60 6.87 -5.48
CA ARG A 35 13.32 6.98 -6.76
C ARG A 35 12.31 6.74 -7.87
N SER A 36 11.51 7.76 -8.15
CA SER A 36 10.86 7.86 -9.45
C SER A 36 11.92 7.61 -10.53
N PRO A 37 11.72 6.66 -11.47
CA PRO A 37 12.55 6.57 -12.66
C PRO A 37 12.31 7.76 -13.60
N LEU A 38 11.33 8.61 -13.31
CA LEU A 38 11.00 9.80 -14.08
C LEU A 38 11.96 10.99 -13.83
N GLY A 39 13.19 10.69 -13.39
CA GLY A 39 14.34 11.57 -13.48
C GLY A 39 15.43 11.03 -14.42
N ALA A 40 15.19 9.88 -15.07
CA ALA A 40 16.09 9.37 -16.09
C ALA A 40 15.98 10.27 -17.32
N GLN A 41 17.05 11.00 -17.58
CA GLN A 41 17.37 11.58 -18.89
C GLN A 41 16.86 10.66 -19.99
N VAL A 42 16.07 11.24 -20.90
CA VAL A 42 15.59 10.59 -22.12
C VAL A 42 16.79 10.35 -23.04
N ASN A 43 17.59 9.33 -22.71
CA ASN A 43 18.46 8.68 -23.66
C ASN A 43 17.72 7.43 -24.12
N VAL A 44 16.88 7.65 -25.13
CA VAL A 44 16.60 6.75 -26.27
C VAL A 44 16.95 5.29 -26.00
N PHE A 45 15.94 4.48 -25.64
CA PHE A 45 16.05 3.03 -25.58
C PHE A 45 16.56 2.48 -26.91
N THR A 46 17.75 1.88 -26.89
CA THR A 46 18.42 1.37 -28.10
C THR A 46 18.07 -0.09 -28.43
N SER A 47 17.25 -0.80 -27.62
CA SER A 47 16.87 -2.19 -27.92
C SER A 47 15.58 -2.70 -27.22
N LEU A 48 14.87 -3.64 -27.84
CA LEU A 48 13.67 -4.31 -27.30
C LEU A 48 13.98 -5.20 -26.08
N ASP A 49 15.19 -5.75 -25.99
CA ASP A 49 15.65 -6.58 -24.86
C ASP A 49 15.89 -5.77 -23.58
N GLU A 50 16.29 -4.50 -23.70
CA GLU A 50 16.40 -3.61 -22.53
C GLU A 50 15.03 -3.15 -22.05
N LEU A 51 14.09 -2.92 -22.99
CA LEU A 51 12.71 -2.59 -22.68
C LEU A 51 12.03 -3.75 -21.94
N SER A 52 12.15 -4.99 -22.41
CA SER A 52 11.57 -6.16 -21.73
C SER A 52 12.15 -6.39 -20.33
N LYS A 53 13.45 -6.14 -20.12
CA LYS A 53 14.10 -6.20 -18.80
C LYS A 53 13.65 -5.07 -17.88
N SER A 54 13.48 -3.86 -18.40
CA SER A 54 12.98 -2.72 -17.62
C SER A 54 11.52 -2.92 -17.21
N ILE A 55 10.69 -3.43 -18.12
CA ILE A 55 9.29 -3.79 -17.86
C ILE A 55 9.22 -4.97 -16.90
N GLY A 56 10.04 -6.01 -17.07
CA GLY A 56 10.11 -7.13 -16.14
C GLY A 56 10.50 -6.69 -14.74
N LYS A 57 11.52 -5.83 -14.59
CA LYS A 57 11.88 -5.25 -13.30
C LYS A 57 10.78 -4.35 -12.74
N MET A 58 10.11 -3.55 -13.57
CA MET A 58 9.00 -2.70 -13.16
C MET A 58 7.79 -3.52 -12.71
N ILE A 59 7.43 -4.58 -13.43
CA ILE A 59 6.36 -5.51 -13.07
C ILE A 59 6.73 -6.28 -11.82
N THR A 60 7.97 -6.79 -11.70
CA THR A 60 8.45 -7.44 -10.47
C THR A 60 8.57 -6.46 -9.30
N GLN A 61 8.79 -5.17 -9.52
CA GLN A 61 8.71 -4.16 -8.46
C GLN A 61 7.26 -3.78 -8.12
N MET A 62 6.36 -3.79 -9.09
CA MET A 62 4.91 -3.64 -8.89
C MET A 62 4.32 -4.85 -8.15
N MET A 63 4.77 -6.05 -8.48
CA MET A 63 4.30 -7.32 -7.90
C MET A 63 5.08 -7.75 -6.66
N GLY A 64 6.32 -7.28 -6.50
CA GLY A 64 7.24 -7.60 -5.39
C GLY A 64 7.37 -6.47 -4.37
N GLY A 65 6.71 -5.33 -4.59
CA GLY A 65 6.53 -4.31 -3.57
C GLY A 65 5.47 -4.76 -2.57
N GLY A 66 5.89 -5.59 -1.61
CA GLY A 66 5.20 -6.01 -0.37
C GLY A 66 3.67 -6.02 -0.40
N PHE A 67 3.06 -7.19 -0.16
CA PHE A 67 1.61 -7.29 0.06
C PHE A 67 1.13 -6.15 0.96
N ALA A 68 0.40 -5.18 0.38
CA ALA A 68 -0.16 -4.09 1.14
C ALA A 68 -1.17 -4.67 2.12
N THR A 69 -1.05 -4.31 3.40
CA THR A 69 -2.06 -4.69 4.38
C THR A 69 -3.28 -3.83 4.10
N VAL A 70 -4.37 -4.43 3.62
CA VAL A 70 -5.63 -3.71 3.36
C VAL A 70 -6.60 -3.99 4.49
N ILE A 71 -7.09 -2.94 5.13
CA ILE A 71 -8.14 -3.03 6.15
C ILE A 71 -9.43 -2.44 5.59
N LYS A 72 -10.55 -3.10 5.88
CA LYS A 72 -11.90 -2.60 5.56
C LYS A 72 -12.43 -1.88 6.78
N LEU A 73 -12.87 -0.63 6.61
CA LEU A 73 -13.48 0.19 7.65
C LEU A 73 -14.87 0.63 7.20
N SER A 74 -15.81 0.73 8.13
CA SER A 74 -17.05 1.47 7.87
C SER A 74 -16.77 2.96 7.72
N LEU A 75 -17.66 3.69 7.04
CA LEU A 75 -17.54 5.15 6.91
C LEU A 75 -17.49 5.85 8.28
N ASN A 76 -18.29 5.40 9.24
CA ASN A 76 -18.30 5.98 10.59
C ASN A 76 -16.94 5.78 11.29
N GLU A 77 -16.39 4.56 11.29
CA GLU A 77 -15.06 4.30 11.87
C GLU A 77 -13.99 5.13 11.17
N TYR A 78 -14.04 5.23 9.84
CA TYR A 78 -13.10 6.05 9.08
C TYR A 78 -13.15 7.53 9.48
N GLU A 79 -14.36 8.10 9.62
CA GLU A 79 -14.56 9.49 10.04
C GLU A 79 -14.08 9.74 11.47
N GLU A 80 -14.38 8.82 12.40
CA GLU A 80 -13.94 8.88 13.79
C GLU A 80 -12.41 8.81 13.93
N LEU A 81 -11.76 7.95 13.13
CA LEU A 81 -10.32 7.82 13.11
C LEU A 81 -9.62 9.03 12.48
N ASN A 82 -10.31 9.78 11.59
CA ASN A 82 -9.80 10.96 10.88
C ASN A 82 -8.43 10.74 10.21
N ILE A 83 -8.20 9.54 9.66
CA ILE A 83 -6.96 9.15 9.01
C ILE A 83 -6.92 9.62 7.55
N LYS A 84 -5.73 9.98 7.06
CA LYS A 84 -5.48 10.46 5.70
C LYS A 84 -4.31 9.72 5.07
N VAL A 85 -4.23 9.77 3.73
CA VAL A 85 -3.06 9.26 3.00
C VAL A 85 -1.80 10.02 3.44
N GLY A 86 -0.75 9.27 3.75
CA GLY A 86 0.51 9.78 4.30
C GLY A 86 0.62 9.70 5.82
N ASP A 87 -0.49 9.48 6.54
CA ASP A 87 -0.46 9.35 7.99
C ASP A 87 0.30 8.09 8.41
N LYS A 88 1.08 8.24 9.49
CA LYS A 88 1.66 7.12 10.21
C LYS A 88 0.66 6.63 11.24
N VAL A 89 0.34 5.35 11.18
CA VAL A 89 -0.63 4.70 12.06
C VAL A 89 0.01 3.50 12.74
N ILE A 90 -0.51 3.14 13.91
CA ILE A 90 -0.10 1.93 14.60
C ILE A 90 -1.26 0.95 14.57
N LEU A 91 -1.02 -0.21 13.99
CA LEU A 91 -1.95 -1.32 14.00
C LEU A 91 -1.59 -2.25 15.16
N ASP A 92 -2.54 -2.53 16.05
CA ASP A 92 -2.38 -3.55 17.09
C ASP A 92 -3.36 -4.71 16.86
N ILE A 93 -2.82 -5.87 16.48
CA ILE A 93 -3.60 -7.08 16.24
C ILE A 93 -3.49 -7.99 17.45
N SER A 94 -4.56 -8.15 18.20
CA SER A 94 -4.64 -9.10 19.31
C SER A 94 -5.37 -10.37 18.87
N LYS A 95 -4.82 -11.53 19.23
CA LYS A 95 -5.53 -12.80 19.07
C LYS A 95 -6.63 -12.85 20.13
N VAL A 96 -7.88 -12.98 19.70
CA VAL A 96 -8.98 -13.26 20.63
C VAL A 96 -8.96 -14.75 20.93
N GLU A 97 -8.75 -15.11 22.19
CA GLU A 97 -8.94 -16.49 22.65
C GLU A 97 -10.45 -16.70 22.82
N THR A 98 -11.07 -17.41 21.88
CA THR A 98 -12.43 -17.92 22.08
C THR A 98 -12.38 -18.96 23.18
N VAL A 99 -12.89 -18.59 24.36
CA VAL A 99 -13.25 -19.58 25.38
C VAL A 99 -14.46 -20.31 24.84
N GLU A 100 -14.26 -21.55 24.37
CA GLU A 100 -15.37 -22.45 24.08
C GLU A 100 -16.04 -22.76 25.43
N VAL A 101 -17.30 -22.34 25.58
CA VAL A 101 -18.15 -22.62 26.74
C VAL A 101 -19.12 -23.73 26.38
#